data_AF-A0A3N4KWN9-F1
#
_entry.id   AF-A0A3N4KWN9-F1
#
_cell.length_a   1.000
_cell.length_b   1.000
_cell.length_c   1.000
_cell.angle_alpha   90.00
_cell.angle_beta   90.00
_cell.angle_gamma   90.00
#
_symmetry.space_group_name_H-M   'P 1'
#
loop_
_entity.id
_entity.type
_entity.pdbx_description
1 polymer ?
#
loop_
_entity_poly.entity_id
_entity_poly.type
_entity_poly.pdbx_seq_one_letter_code
_entity_poly.pdbx_strand_id
1 'polypeptide(L)'
;MSPASPALLQQPNLPSNPTGSSTSVDLTTWFLDAKRSLSSIGLCARAKTLVNSARVALQEATVISSRCVFLRNSLKDQLNVAIQINRMMHSTRDTSRAEFEKMLTGLDNADNRLNQTLEVLRNSIVDPAFSIPNPENEDPTSMTKARTLHDFVDDEGIENLKSRLRHSIDQVQESHDTLSMSLAEFDADLTALDTSLSKLPDPSNQEDGLAEPIHPYLHSLEEQAEEMAQLLESLTQHFDRCSQALRDSEAVNTHNQESGMTDGMSPEEKVEMYKVLARDAREVDDVVAELKERLDTMENISTYVGKHIEKLHGLSGKAHDNFLLFEEFQGNLGGYVGTTREFETQQDGYFRAMEERLDELWQLGDFYEGFMGAYDAMVIEVGRRKGVAAGMDNIVKDAMKKLQGLYEADLAEREGFKEEQGDHLPMDIWPGIMDMPIRYSIVKDPQGGSELPNISKEALQRALGRRAAREGM
;
A
#
# COMPACT_ATOMS: atom_id res chain seq x y z
N MET A 1 -57.79 -33.39 -44.17
CA MET A 1 -58.64 -33.64 -45.36
C MET A 1 -57.75 -34.17 -46.47
N SER A 2 -57.61 -35.49 -46.58
CA SER A 2 -57.46 -36.15 -47.89
C SER A 2 -58.83 -36.06 -48.62
N PRO A 3 -58.98 -36.31 -49.94
CA PRO A 3 -58.15 -37.22 -50.75
C PRO A 3 -57.91 -36.82 -52.23
N ALA A 4 -56.92 -37.48 -52.84
CA ALA A 4 -56.96 -37.83 -54.25
C ALA A 4 -56.25 -39.19 -54.44
N SER A 5 -57.03 -40.19 -54.82
CA SER A 5 -56.62 -41.50 -55.39
C SER A 5 -57.18 -41.54 -56.83
N PRO A 6 -56.95 -42.58 -57.67
CA PRO A 6 -55.85 -43.54 -57.79
C PRO A 6 -55.30 -43.60 -59.25
N ALA A 7 -54.12 -44.18 -59.46
CA ALA A 7 -53.70 -44.61 -60.81
C ALA A 7 -53.28 -46.09 -60.77
N LEU A 8 -54.19 -46.92 -61.29
CA LEU A 8 -53.96 -48.32 -61.67
C LEU A 8 -53.02 -48.36 -62.89
N LEU A 9 -51.87 -49.01 -62.76
CA LEU A 9 -51.11 -49.53 -63.90
C LEU A 9 -50.75 -51.00 -63.66
N GLN A 10 -51.56 -51.84 -64.30
CA GLN A 10 -51.25 -53.11 -64.95
C GLN A 10 -49.94 -53.83 -64.56
N GLN A 11 -50.11 -55.01 -63.96
CA GLN A 11 -49.27 -56.17 -64.26
C GLN A 11 -49.40 -56.52 -65.76
N PRO A 12 -48.29 -56.90 -66.38
CA PRO A 12 -48.33 -58.11 -67.20
C PRO A 12 -47.14 -59.05 -66.94
N ASN A 13 -47.51 -60.31 -66.73
CA ASN A 13 -46.83 -61.54 -67.14
C ASN A 13 -45.38 -61.80 -66.71
N LEU A 14 -45.28 -62.78 -65.80
CA LEU A 14 -44.18 -63.74 -65.73
C LEU A 14 -43.77 -64.27 -67.12
N PRO A 15 -42.46 -64.42 -67.36
CA PRO A 15 -41.93 -65.57 -68.06
C PRO A 15 -41.33 -66.55 -67.05
N SER A 16 -41.79 -67.78 -67.17
CA SER A 16 -41.36 -68.99 -66.50
C SER A 16 -39.94 -69.45 -66.91
N ASN A 17 -39.20 -69.87 -65.89
CA ASN A 17 -38.06 -70.80 -65.85
C ASN A 17 -36.68 -70.38 -66.42
N PRO A 18 -35.63 -70.34 -65.56
CA PRO A 18 -34.26 -70.02 -65.93
C PRO A 18 -33.45 -71.28 -66.27
N THR A 19 -32.62 -71.18 -67.29
CA THR A 19 -31.54 -72.13 -67.60
C THR A 19 -30.31 -71.84 -66.74
N GLY A 20 -30.08 -72.70 -65.76
CA GLY A 20 -28.91 -73.00 -64.88
C GLY A 20 -27.47 -72.49 -65.09
N SER A 21 -27.16 -71.36 -65.74
CA SER A 21 -25.76 -70.87 -65.83
C SER A 21 -25.49 -69.46 -65.28
N SER A 22 -26.50 -68.61 -65.07
CA SER A 22 -26.32 -67.23 -64.60
C SER A 22 -26.17 -67.11 -63.08
N THR A 23 -26.74 -68.03 -62.31
CA THR A 23 -26.77 -67.99 -60.84
C THR A 23 -25.39 -68.17 -60.18
N SER A 24 -24.48 -68.92 -60.80
CA SER A 24 -23.12 -69.12 -60.28
C SER A 24 -22.23 -67.89 -60.46
N VAL A 25 -22.38 -67.19 -61.60
CA VAL A 25 -21.58 -66.00 -61.91
C VAL A 25 -21.96 -64.83 -60.99
N ASP A 26 -23.25 -64.63 -60.77
CA ASP A 26 -23.76 -63.56 -59.91
C ASP A 26 -23.33 -63.74 -58.44
N LEU A 27 -23.28 -64.97 -57.93
CA LEU A 27 -22.80 -65.26 -56.58
C LEU A 27 -21.32 -64.93 -56.38
N THR A 28 -20.48 -65.27 -57.36
CA THR A 28 -19.05 -64.96 -57.27
C THR A 28 -18.81 -63.45 -57.29
N THR A 29 -19.61 -62.68 -58.04
CA THR A 29 -19.54 -61.22 -58.02
C THR A 29 -19.99 -60.64 -56.69
N TRP A 30 -21.14 -61.07 -56.14
CA TRP A 30 -21.62 -60.60 -54.82
C TRP A 30 -20.65 -60.94 -53.70
N PHE A 31 -20.02 -62.12 -53.73
CA PHE A 31 -19.00 -62.50 -52.77
C PHE A 31 -17.75 -61.61 -52.88
N LEU A 32 -17.28 -61.30 -54.10
CA LEU A 32 -16.13 -60.43 -54.30
C LEU A 32 -16.42 -58.98 -53.89
N ASP A 33 -17.63 -58.48 -54.15
CA ASP A 33 -18.06 -57.13 -53.76
C ASP A 33 -18.25 -57.03 -52.24
N ALA A 34 -18.85 -58.04 -51.60
CA ALA A 34 -18.92 -58.14 -50.14
C ALA A 34 -17.52 -58.24 -49.49
N LYS A 35 -16.59 -58.98 -50.13
CA LYS A 35 -15.20 -59.06 -49.65
C LYS A 35 -14.48 -57.72 -49.80
N ARG A 36 -14.74 -56.98 -50.87
CA ARG A 36 -14.20 -55.64 -51.09
C ARG A 36 -14.77 -54.65 -50.08
N SER A 37 -16.07 -54.70 -49.79
CA SER A 37 -16.72 -53.81 -48.83
C SER A 37 -16.21 -54.02 -47.40
N LEU A 38 -15.75 -55.23 -47.03
CA LEU A 38 -15.06 -55.49 -45.76
C LEU A 38 -13.75 -54.71 -45.57
N SER A 39 -13.17 -54.13 -46.63
CA SER A 39 -12.07 -53.16 -46.46
C SER A 39 -12.47 -51.92 -45.64
N SER A 40 -13.78 -51.66 -45.51
CA SER A 40 -14.35 -50.62 -44.63
C SER A 40 -14.10 -50.84 -43.13
N ILE A 41 -13.61 -52.02 -42.71
CA ILE A 41 -13.09 -52.27 -41.35
C ILE A 41 -12.07 -51.18 -40.95
N GLY A 42 -11.25 -50.71 -41.89
CA GLY A 42 -10.30 -49.63 -41.65
C GLY A 42 -10.97 -48.31 -41.26
N LEU A 43 -12.16 -48.02 -41.79
CA LEU A 43 -12.94 -46.83 -41.46
C LEU A 43 -13.47 -46.90 -40.02
N CYS A 44 -14.00 -48.06 -39.61
CA CYS A 44 -14.46 -48.28 -38.23
C CYS A 44 -13.31 -48.28 -37.22
N ALA A 45 -12.14 -48.83 -37.60
CA ALA A 45 -10.94 -48.73 -36.78
C ALA A 45 -10.52 -47.26 -36.59
N ARG A 46 -10.55 -46.45 -37.66
CA ARG A 46 -10.30 -45.00 -37.59
C ARG A 46 -11.32 -44.30 -36.70
N ALA A 47 -12.61 -44.55 -36.88
CA ALA A 47 -13.68 -44.00 -36.04
C ALA A 47 -13.44 -44.28 -34.55
N LYS A 48 -13.07 -45.52 -34.19
CA LYS A 48 -12.71 -45.89 -32.82
C LYS A 48 -11.51 -45.10 -32.29
N THR A 49 -10.48 -44.85 -33.11
CA THR A 49 -9.35 -44.01 -32.70
C THR A 49 -9.77 -42.56 -32.44
N LEU A 50 -10.71 -42.02 -33.23
CA LEU A 50 -11.24 -40.66 -33.03
C LEU A 50 -12.01 -40.54 -31.71
N VAL A 51 -12.90 -41.50 -31.41
CA VAL A 51 -13.63 -41.53 -30.12
C VAL A 51 -12.66 -41.60 -28.95
N ASN A 52 -11.69 -42.50 -28.99
CA ASN A 52 -10.69 -42.63 -27.93
C ASN A 52 -9.88 -41.33 -27.76
N SER A 53 -9.47 -40.70 -28.86
CA SER A 53 -8.75 -39.42 -28.83
C SER A 53 -9.61 -38.31 -28.23
N ALA A 54 -10.90 -38.25 -28.57
CA ALA A 54 -11.82 -37.25 -28.03
C ALA A 54 -12.10 -37.44 -26.54
N ARG A 55 -12.18 -38.69 -26.05
CA ARG A 55 -12.30 -38.98 -24.61
C ARG A 55 -11.08 -38.49 -23.82
N VAL A 56 -9.88 -38.73 -24.33
CA VAL A 56 -8.63 -38.25 -23.72
C VAL A 56 -8.59 -36.72 -23.74
N ALA A 57 -8.95 -36.10 -24.88
CA ALA A 57 -9.04 -34.65 -24.99
C ALA A 57 -10.04 -34.04 -24.00
N LEU A 58 -11.22 -34.63 -23.81
CA LEU A 58 -12.19 -34.17 -22.82
C LEU A 58 -11.61 -34.19 -21.39
N GLN A 59 -10.97 -35.29 -21.00
CA GLN A 59 -10.33 -35.41 -19.69
C GLN A 59 -9.28 -34.32 -19.52
N GLU A 60 -8.42 -34.13 -20.51
CA GLU A 60 -7.41 -33.08 -20.52
C GLU A 60 -8.01 -31.67 -20.43
N ALA A 61 -9.05 -31.37 -21.23
CA ALA A 61 -9.74 -30.08 -21.21
C ALA A 61 -10.30 -29.73 -19.84
N THR A 62 -10.97 -30.68 -19.19
CA THR A 62 -11.54 -30.46 -17.85
C THR A 62 -10.46 -30.18 -16.81
N VAL A 63 -9.33 -30.88 -16.88
CA VAL A 63 -8.19 -30.67 -15.98
C VAL A 63 -7.53 -29.31 -16.24
N ILE A 64 -7.26 -28.95 -17.49
CA ILE A 64 -6.64 -27.66 -17.82
C ILE A 64 -7.56 -26.50 -17.44
N SER A 65 -8.84 -26.57 -17.82
CA SER A 65 -9.83 -25.53 -17.51
C SER A 65 -9.96 -25.32 -15.99
N SER A 66 -10.13 -26.39 -15.21
CA SER A 66 -10.23 -26.29 -13.75
C SER A 66 -8.97 -25.70 -13.11
N ARG A 67 -7.77 -26.08 -13.57
CA ARG A 67 -6.50 -25.51 -13.11
C ARG A 67 -6.39 -24.03 -13.45
N CYS A 68 -6.78 -23.62 -14.65
CA CYS A 68 -6.77 -22.22 -15.07
C CYS A 68 -7.74 -21.37 -14.24
N VAL A 69 -8.98 -21.85 -14.00
CA VAL A 69 -9.95 -21.17 -13.13
C VAL A 69 -9.38 -21.02 -11.71
N PHE A 70 -8.87 -22.11 -11.15
CA PHE A 70 -8.29 -22.10 -9.80
C PHE A 70 -7.12 -21.11 -9.69
N LEU A 71 -6.19 -21.14 -10.64
CA LEU A 71 -5.03 -20.25 -10.64
C LEU A 71 -5.45 -18.80 -10.80
N ARG A 72 -6.33 -18.48 -11.75
CA ARG A 72 -6.87 -17.12 -11.95
C ARG A 72 -7.50 -16.57 -10.67
N ASN A 73 -8.36 -17.35 -10.02
CA ASN A 73 -9.02 -16.94 -8.78
C ASN A 73 -8.01 -16.75 -7.65
N SER A 74 -7.05 -17.66 -7.51
CA SER A 74 -6.00 -17.56 -6.50
C SER A 74 -5.13 -16.32 -6.70
N LEU A 75 -4.73 -16.02 -7.94
CA LEU A 75 -3.96 -14.81 -8.27
C LEU A 75 -4.76 -13.53 -8.00
N LYS A 76 -6.06 -13.54 -8.28
CA LYS A 76 -6.96 -12.44 -7.95
C LYS A 76 -7.04 -12.20 -6.44
N ASP A 77 -7.14 -13.26 -5.65
CA ASP A 77 -7.15 -13.16 -4.19
C ASP A 77 -5.81 -12.64 -3.66
N GLN A 78 -4.68 -13.12 -4.19
CA GLN A 78 -3.35 -12.59 -3.82
C GLN A 78 -3.21 -11.10 -4.17
N LEU A 79 -3.69 -10.68 -5.35
CA LEU A 79 -3.69 -9.27 -5.75
C LEU A 79 -4.51 -8.41 -4.78
N ASN A 80 -5.69 -8.87 -4.37
CA ASN A 80 -6.53 -8.16 -3.40
C ASN A 80 -5.82 -7.99 -2.05
N VAL A 81 -5.12 -9.03 -1.58
CA VAL A 81 -4.30 -8.95 -0.35
C VAL A 81 -3.16 -7.96 -0.52
N ALA A 82 -2.44 -7.99 -1.64
CA ALA A 82 -1.36 -7.06 -1.93
C ALA A 82 -1.83 -5.59 -1.99
N ILE A 83 -2.99 -5.33 -2.60
CA ILE A 83 -3.64 -4.01 -2.60
C ILE A 83 -3.98 -3.57 -1.18
N GLN A 84 -4.47 -4.47 -0.33
CA GLN A 84 -4.77 -4.15 1.06
C GLN A 84 -3.49 -3.78 1.85
N ILE A 85 -2.40 -4.53 1.67
CA ILE A 85 -1.10 -4.23 2.26
C ILE A 85 -0.62 -2.85 1.80
N ASN A 86 -0.67 -2.57 0.49
CA ASN A 86 -0.26 -1.28 -0.05
C ASN A 86 -1.06 -0.12 0.55
N ARG A 87 -2.39 -0.26 0.68
CA ARG A 87 -3.23 0.75 1.36
C ARG A 87 -2.81 0.99 2.81
N MET A 88 -2.44 -0.06 3.54
CA MET A 88 -1.95 0.09 4.91
C MET A 88 -0.62 0.85 4.97
N MET A 89 0.29 0.60 4.03
CA MET A 89 1.55 1.32 3.95
C MET A 89 1.36 2.80 3.59
N HIS A 90 0.48 3.11 2.63
CA HIS A 90 0.07 4.50 2.35
C HIS A 90 -0.53 5.18 3.58
N SER A 91 -1.43 4.49 4.30
CA SER A 91 -2.03 5.02 5.52
C SER A 91 -0.99 5.33 6.60
N THR A 92 0.07 4.51 6.69
CA THR A 92 1.17 4.70 7.63
C THR A 92 1.97 5.96 7.28
N ARG A 93 2.36 6.11 6.01
CA ARG A 93 3.01 7.33 5.51
C ARG A 93 2.16 8.57 5.75
N ASP A 94 0.87 8.51 5.43
CA ASP A 94 -0.03 9.66 5.51
C ASP A 94 -0.29 10.08 6.97
N THR A 95 -0.38 9.11 7.89
CA THR A 95 -0.48 9.38 9.33
C THR A 95 0.78 10.06 9.85
N SER A 96 1.96 9.52 9.53
CA SER A 96 3.26 10.13 9.89
C SER A 96 3.39 11.54 9.34
N ARG A 97 2.94 11.78 8.10
CA ARG A 97 2.97 13.11 7.48
C ARG A 97 2.08 14.11 8.22
N ALA A 98 0.88 13.69 8.61
CA ALA A 98 -0.04 14.53 9.38
C ALA A 98 0.53 14.89 10.77
N GLU A 99 1.21 13.95 11.43
CA GLU A 99 1.90 14.21 12.69
C GLU A 99 3.06 15.19 12.52
N PHE A 100 3.84 15.04 11.45
CA PHE A 100 4.89 15.98 11.09
C PHE A 100 4.37 17.40 10.81
N GLU A 101 3.26 17.55 10.08
CA GLU A 101 2.63 18.85 9.83
C GLU A 101 2.16 19.54 11.13
N LYS A 102 1.63 18.77 12.07
CA LYS A 102 1.26 19.28 13.40
C LYS A 102 2.49 19.76 14.17
N MET A 103 3.58 19.01 14.11
CA MET A 103 4.83 19.36 14.78
C MET A 103 5.47 20.62 14.19
N LEU A 104 5.46 20.76 12.86
CA LEU A 104 5.93 21.96 12.16
C LEU A 104 5.13 23.20 12.60
N THR A 105 3.81 23.07 12.70
CA THR A 105 2.96 24.16 13.21
C THR A 105 3.34 24.53 14.66
N GLY A 106 3.64 23.53 15.50
CA GLY A 106 4.13 23.76 16.86
C GLY A 106 5.47 24.51 16.88
N LEU A 107 6.38 24.13 16.00
CA LEU A 107 7.69 24.76 15.84
C LEU A 107 7.57 26.21 15.36
N ASP A 108 6.74 26.48 14.35
CA ASP A 108 6.51 27.84 13.87
C ASP A 108 5.95 28.75 14.97
N ASN A 109 5.04 28.23 15.81
CA ASN A 109 4.51 28.99 16.95
C ASN A 109 5.60 29.29 17.99
N ALA A 110 6.44 28.32 18.32
CA ALA A 110 7.55 28.49 19.26
C ALA A 110 8.60 29.48 18.72
N ASP A 111 8.98 29.37 17.44
CA ASP A 111 9.93 30.29 16.81
C ASP A 111 9.38 31.71 16.74
N ASN A 112 8.10 31.88 16.38
CA ASN A 112 7.44 33.19 16.38
C ASN A 112 7.43 33.83 17.76
N ARG A 113 7.11 33.07 18.83
CA ARG A 113 7.14 33.57 20.21
C ARG A 113 8.56 33.98 20.63
N LEU A 114 9.56 33.15 20.31
CA LEU A 114 10.95 33.47 20.62
C LEU A 114 11.40 34.74 19.89
N ASN A 115 11.14 34.84 18.58
CA ASN A 115 11.52 36.02 17.80
C ASN A 115 10.82 37.29 18.31
N GLN A 116 9.54 37.20 18.71
CA GLN A 116 8.84 38.32 19.34
C GLN A 116 9.51 38.74 20.65
N THR A 117 9.91 37.77 21.48
CA THR A 117 10.60 38.02 22.76
C THR A 117 11.97 38.67 22.53
N LEU A 118 12.75 38.15 21.58
CA LEU A 118 14.05 38.70 21.19
C LEU A 118 13.92 40.13 20.65
N GLU A 119 12.87 40.43 19.88
CA GLU A 119 12.62 41.78 19.37
C GLU A 119 12.27 42.76 20.51
N VAL A 120 11.53 42.32 21.54
CA VAL A 120 11.31 43.15 22.73
C VAL A 120 12.63 43.38 23.49
N LEU A 121 13.48 42.36 23.62
CA LEU A 121 14.81 42.49 24.22
C LEU A 121 15.70 43.48 23.46
N ARG A 122 15.63 43.47 22.12
CA ARG A 122 16.37 44.37 21.24
C ARG A 122 15.94 45.82 21.39
N ASN A 123 14.64 46.05 21.59
CA ASN A 123 14.08 47.39 21.81
C ASN A 123 14.19 47.87 23.27
N SER A 124 14.63 46.99 24.19
CA SER A 124 14.76 47.29 25.61
C SER A 124 16.16 47.82 25.95
N ILE A 125 16.29 49.14 26.01
CA ILE A 125 17.54 49.82 26.37
C ILE A 125 17.85 49.61 27.85
N VAL A 126 19.08 49.19 28.14
CA VAL A 126 19.62 49.05 29.49
C VAL A 126 19.91 50.44 30.07
N ASP A 127 19.52 50.69 31.32
CA ASP A 127 19.81 51.98 31.97
C ASP A 127 21.34 52.14 32.08
N PRO A 128 21.91 53.29 31.64
CA PRO A 128 23.36 53.53 31.66
C PRO A 128 24.00 53.31 33.03
N ALA A 129 23.25 53.44 34.13
CA ALA A 129 23.74 53.17 35.47
C ALA A 129 24.18 51.71 35.70
N PHE A 130 23.71 50.77 34.88
CA PHE A 130 24.12 49.36 34.90
C PHE A 130 25.22 49.03 33.90
N SER A 131 25.58 49.96 33.01
CA SER A 131 26.67 49.77 32.06
C SER A 131 28.00 50.00 32.77
N ILE A 132 28.70 48.92 33.09
CA ILE A 132 30.08 48.96 33.55
C ILE A 132 30.95 49.35 32.35
N PRO A 133 31.77 50.43 32.42
CA PRO A 133 32.76 50.73 31.39
C PRO A 133 33.74 49.57 31.35
N ASN A 134 33.87 48.90 30.21
CA ASN A 134 34.80 47.77 30.08
C ASN A 134 36.08 48.31 29.41
N PRO A 135 37.19 48.48 30.13
CA PRO A 135 38.35 49.23 29.64
C PRO A 135 39.16 48.51 28.55
N GLU A 136 38.86 47.24 28.23
CA GLU A 136 39.71 46.42 27.35
C GLU A 136 39.21 46.27 25.90
N ASN A 137 37.99 46.70 25.56
CA ASN A 137 37.37 46.44 24.24
C ASN A 137 36.65 47.66 23.63
N GLU A 138 37.09 48.89 23.89
CA GLU A 138 36.41 50.09 23.39
C GLU A 138 37.14 50.76 22.21
N ASP A 139 36.67 50.47 21.00
CA ASP A 139 36.83 51.38 19.86
C ASP A 139 36.09 52.70 20.18
N PRO A 140 36.70 53.88 19.96
CA PRO A 140 36.14 55.19 20.35
C PRO A 140 34.84 55.59 19.62
N THR A 141 34.40 54.80 18.63
CA THR A 141 33.10 54.93 17.95
C THR A 141 31.96 54.18 18.65
N SER A 142 32.27 53.24 19.55
CA SER A 142 31.29 52.40 20.26
C SER A 142 30.59 53.09 21.44
N MET A 143 31.05 54.28 21.86
CA MET A 143 30.45 55.07 22.95
C MET A 143 29.07 55.67 22.62
N THR A 144 28.55 55.50 21.40
CA THR A 144 27.27 56.09 20.97
C THR A 144 26.11 55.10 20.87
N LYS A 145 26.35 53.78 20.97
CA LYS A 145 25.27 52.78 20.90
C LYS A 145 24.81 52.41 22.31
N ALA A 146 23.55 52.75 22.63
CA ALA A 146 22.93 52.34 23.88
C ALA A 146 22.87 50.80 23.93
N ARG A 147 23.41 50.19 25.00
CA ARG A 147 23.33 48.74 25.21
C ARG A 147 21.88 48.33 25.41
N THR A 148 21.51 47.21 24.82
CA THR A 148 20.15 46.64 24.90
C THR A 148 20.19 45.32 25.67
N LEU A 149 19.06 44.85 26.16
CA LEU A 149 19.01 43.55 26.85
C LEU A 149 19.39 42.39 25.90
N HIS A 150 19.22 42.58 24.59
CA HIS A 150 19.65 41.63 23.57
C HIS A 150 21.18 41.43 23.56
N ASP A 151 22.00 42.39 23.99
CA ASP A 151 23.46 42.22 23.99
C ASP A 151 23.94 41.16 25.01
N PHE A 152 23.04 40.63 25.84
CA PHE A 152 23.27 39.56 26.82
C PHE A 152 22.66 38.22 26.40
N VAL A 153 22.10 38.14 25.20
CA VAL A 153 21.48 36.92 24.63
C VAL A 153 22.56 36.06 24.00
N ASP A 154 22.41 34.74 24.13
CA ASP A 154 23.26 33.75 23.43
C ASP A 154 22.70 33.46 22.02
N ASP A 155 23.06 34.31 21.07
CA ASP A 155 22.66 34.17 19.66
C ASP A 155 23.25 32.90 19.02
N GLU A 156 24.45 32.48 19.44
CA GLU A 156 25.12 31.28 18.92
C GLU A 156 24.35 30.01 19.33
N GLY A 157 23.92 29.93 20.60
CA GLY A 157 23.08 28.85 21.11
C GLY A 157 21.74 28.75 20.37
N ILE A 158 21.08 29.89 20.11
CA ILE A 158 19.83 29.95 19.36
C ILE A 158 20.03 29.44 17.92
N GLU A 159 21.04 29.93 17.20
CA GLU A 159 21.29 29.50 15.82
C GLU A 159 21.69 28.03 15.74
N ASN A 160 22.45 27.51 16.71
CA ASN A 160 22.77 26.10 16.79
C ASN A 160 21.50 25.24 16.96
N LEU A 161 20.60 25.62 17.87
CA LEU A 161 19.31 24.95 18.05
C LEU A 161 18.49 24.97 16.76
N LYS A 162 18.35 26.13 16.11
CA LYS A 162 17.65 26.25 14.81
C LYS A 162 18.28 25.41 13.72
N SER A 163 19.62 25.33 13.65
CA SER A 163 20.31 24.49 12.68
C SER A 163 20.08 23.00 12.92
N ARG A 164 20.07 22.55 14.18
CA ARG A 164 19.77 21.14 14.53
C ARG A 164 18.32 20.77 14.19
N LEU A 165 17.38 21.70 14.38
CA LEU A 165 15.98 21.55 13.98
C LEU A 165 15.82 21.43 12.46
N ARG A 166 16.47 22.31 11.68
CA ARG A 166 16.47 22.22 10.20
C ARG A 166 16.99 20.87 9.73
N HIS A 167 18.10 20.40 10.30
CA HIS A 167 18.64 19.09 9.96
C HIS A 167 17.65 17.94 10.26
N SER A 168 16.92 18.01 11.38
CA SER A 168 15.92 17.00 11.73
C SER A 168 14.73 17.02 10.76
N ILE A 169 14.30 18.22 10.34
CA ILE A 169 13.26 18.41 9.31
C ILE A 169 13.71 17.78 7.98
N ASP A 170 14.96 18.03 7.55
CA ASP A 170 15.50 17.49 6.31
C ASP A 170 15.51 15.95 6.33
N GLN A 171 15.92 15.34 7.46
CA GLN A 171 15.92 13.87 7.62
C GLN A 171 14.53 13.25 7.53
N VAL A 172 13.52 13.91 8.11
CA VAL A 172 12.13 13.46 8.04
C VAL A 172 11.62 13.52 6.60
N GLN A 173 11.90 14.61 5.90
CA GLN A 173 11.51 14.79 4.50
C GLN A 173 12.19 13.75 3.59
N GLU A 174 13.49 13.52 3.75
CA GLU A 174 14.24 12.52 2.98
C GLU A 174 13.69 11.10 3.20
N SER A 175 13.35 10.76 4.45
CA SER A 175 12.73 9.48 4.79
C SER A 175 11.34 9.32 4.16
N HIS A 176 10.52 10.39 4.18
CA HIS A 176 9.21 10.41 3.51
C HIS A 176 9.31 10.29 1.98
N ASP A 177 10.29 10.94 1.36
CA ASP A 177 10.53 10.86 -0.07
C ASP A 177 10.96 9.45 -0.48
N THR A 178 11.87 8.85 0.29
CA THR A 178 12.32 7.45 0.08
C THR A 178 11.16 6.47 0.15
N LEU A 179 10.31 6.56 1.18
CA LEU A 179 9.12 5.70 1.28
C LEU A 179 8.13 6.00 0.14
N SER A 180 7.95 7.26 -0.24
CA SER A 180 7.03 7.63 -1.32
C SER A 180 7.46 7.08 -2.68
N MET A 181 8.77 7.04 -2.95
CA MET A 181 9.33 6.39 -4.14
C MET A 181 9.05 4.88 -4.12
N SER A 182 9.32 4.22 -3.00
CA SER A 182 9.04 2.78 -2.84
C SER A 182 7.55 2.44 -2.99
N LEU A 183 6.65 3.29 -2.50
CA LEU A 183 5.21 3.10 -2.67
C LEU A 183 4.76 3.31 -4.12
N ALA A 184 5.35 4.27 -4.83
CA ALA A 184 5.06 4.48 -6.25
C ALA A 184 5.50 3.28 -7.11
N GLU A 185 6.62 2.65 -6.77
CA GLU A 185 7.06 1.40 -7.39
C GLU A 185 6.08 0.26 -7.08
N PHE A 186 5.63 0.14 -5.83
CA PHE A 186 4.63 -0.85 -5.46
C PHE A 186 3.28 -0.63 -6.19
N ASP A 187 2.81 0.62 -6.31
CA ASP A 187 1.62 0.98 -7.08
C ASP A 187 1.74 0.57 -8.57
N ALA A 188 2.93 0.78 -9.15
CA ALA A 188 3.21 0.41 -10.54
C ALA A 188 3.16 -1.11 -10.73
N ASP A 189 3.76 -1.88 -9.81
CA ASP A 189 3.72 -3.34 -9.82
C ASP A 189 2.28 -3.86 -9.70
N LEU A 190 1.49 -3.33 -8.76
CA LEU A 190 0.08 -3.72 -8.60
C LEU A 190 -0.75 -3.43 -9.86
N THR A 191 -0.51 -2.28 -10.50
CA THR A 191 -1.20 -1.90 -11.74
C THR A 191 -0.81 -2.83 -12.90
N ALA A 192 0.47 -3.23 -12.97
CA ALA A 192 0.95 -4.17 -13.97
C ALA A 192 0.32 -5.57 -13.79
N LEU A 193 0.25 -6.06 -12.54
CA LEU A 193 -0.40 -7.33 -12.21
C LEU A 193 -1.90 -7.32 -12.52
N ASP A 194 -2.62 -6.27 -12.13
CA ASP A 194 -4.06 -6.13 -12.42
C ASP A 194 -4.32 -6.07 -13.95
N THR A 195 -3.48 -5.33 -14.67
CA THR A 195 -3.55 -5.24 -16.13
C THR A 195 -3.26 -6.58 -16.81
N SER A 196 -2.34 -7.38 -16.27
CA SER A 196 -2.03 -8.71 -16.79
C SER A 196 -3.14 -9.72 -16.50
N LEU A 197 -3.69 -9.70 -15.28
CA LEU A 197 -4.75 -10.61 -14.84
C LEU A 197 -6.10 -10.31 -15.52
N SER A 198 -6.42 -9.04 -15.76
CA SER A 198 -7.63 -8.62 -16.48
C SER A 198 -7.63 -9.05 -17.96
N LYS A 199 -6.43 -9.20 -18.57
CA LYS A 199 -6.28 -9.74 -19.93
C LYS A 199 -6.41 -11.26 -20.00
N LEU A 200 -6.36 -11.97 -18.86
CA LEU A 200 -6.52 -13.41 -18.84
C LEU A 200 -8.02 -13.75 -19.04
N PRO A 201 -8.38 -14.52 -20.09
CA PRO A 201 -9.76 -14.97 -20.30
C PRO A 201 -10.28 -15.79 -19.14
N ASP A 202 -11.59 -15.78 -18.93
CA ASP A 202 -12.23 -16.58 -17.88
C ASP A 202 -12.81 -17.86 -18.51
N PRO A 203 -12.26 -19.06 -18.20
CA PRO A 203 -12.77 -20.31 -18.73
C PRO A 203 -14.23 -20.59 -18.35
N SER A 204 -14.74 -19.94 -17.29
CA SER A 204 -16.12 -20.09 -16.84
C SER A 204 -17.12 -19.19 -17.58
N ASN A 205 -16.63 -18.16 -18.29
CA ASN A 205 -17.48 -17.27 -19.06
C ASN A 205 -17.73 -17.82 -20.47
N GLN A 206 -19.00 -17.93 -20.85
CA GLN A 206 -19.41 -18.39 -22.18
C GLN A 206 -19.00 -17.43 -23.32
N GLU A 207 -18.79 -16.15 -23.00
CA GLU A 207 -18.44 -15.11 -23.99
C GLU A 207 -17.05 -15.32 -24.62
N ASP A 208 -16.12 -15.97 -23.89
CA ASP A 208 -14.75 -16.21 -24.38
C ASP A 208 -14.65 -17.42 -25.34
N GLY A 209 -15.76 -18.13 -25.59
CA GLY A 209 -15.79 -19.32 -26.47
C GLY A 209 -14.94 -20.50 -25.95
N LEU A 210 -14.54 -20.45 -24.68
CA LEU A 210 -13.74 -21.46 -23.97
C LEU A 210 -14.58 -22.37 -23.09
N ALA A 211 -15.81 -21.97 -22.76
CA ALA A 211 -16.76 -22.76 -21.99
C ALA A 211 -17.61 -23.71 -22.87
N GLU A 212 -17.31 -23.83 -24.17
CA GLU A 212 -18.03 -24.74 -25.06
C GLU A 212 -17.89 -26.19 -24.54
N PRO A 213 -19.00 -26.85 -24.16
CA PRO A 213 -18.92 -28.20 -23.63
C PRO A 213 -18.41 -29.14 -24.74
N ILE A 214 -17.31 -29.85 -24.49
CA ILE A 214 -16.83 -30.93 -25.37
C ILE A 214 -17.76 -32.17 -25.26
N HIS A 215 -18.55 -32.26 -24.20
CA HIS A 215 -19.39 -33.42 -23.88
C HIS A 215 -20.47 -33.77 -24.95
N PRO A 216 -21.22 -32.81 -25.53
CA PRO A 216 -22.11 -33.08 -26.66
C PRO A 216 -21.40 -33.64 -27.88
N TYR A 217 -20.17 -33.17 -28.16
CA TYR A 217 -19.36 -33.66 -29.27
C TYR A 217 -18.86 -35.08 -29.05
N LEU A 218 -18.51 -35.44 -27.81
CA LEU A 218 -18.16 -36.81 -27.46
C LEU A 218 -19.37 -37.75 -27.64
N HIS A 219 -20.55 -37.34 -27.16
CA HIS A 219 -21.75 -38.14 -27.32
C HIS A 219 -22.09 -38.35 -28.81
N SER A 220 -21.97 -37.30 -29.61
CA SER A 220 -22.14 -37.41 -31.07
C SER A 220 -21.09 -38.34 -31.71
N LEU A 221 -19.82 -38.29 -31.29
CA LEU A 221 -18.79 -39.23 -31.77
C LEU A 221 -19.10 -40.68 -31.38
N GLU A 222 -19.62 -40.91 -30.18
CA GLU A 222 -20.02 -42.24 -29.71
C GLU A 222 -21.22 -42.80 -30.48
N GLU A 223 -22.23 -41.96 -30.73
CA GLU A 223 -23.40 -42.30 -31.56
C GLU A 223 -22.97 -42.65 -32.99
N GLN A 224 -22.15 -41.81 -33.63
CA GLN A 224 -21.63 -42.08 -34.98
C GLN A 224 -20.82 -43.38 -35.03
N ALA A 225 -20.01 -43.67 -34.01
CA ALA A 225 -19.22 -44.90 -33.95
C ALA A 225 -20.08 -46.15 -33.74
N GLU A 226 -21.17 -46.05 -32.97
CA GLU A 226 -22.15 -47.12 -32.78
C GLU A 226 -22.88 -47.44 -34.08
N GLU A 227 -23.36 -46.41 -34.79
CA GLU A 227 -24.01 -46.58 -36.10
C GLU A 227 -23.05 -47.16 -37.14
N MET A 228 -21.78 -46.72 -37.18
CA MET A 228 -20.76 -47.32 -38.04
C MET A 228 -20.50 -48.81 -37.69
N ALA A 229 -20.54 -49.18 -36.41
CA ALA A 229 -20.38 -50.57 -36.00
C ALA A 229 -21.55 -51.46 -36.47
N GLN A 230 -22.79 -50.95 -36.41
CA GLN A 230 -23.98 -51.65 -36.91
C GLN A 230 -23.92 -51.85 -38.44
N LEU A 231 -23.49 -50.83 -39.19
CA LEU A 231 -23.29 -50.93 -40.64
C LEU A 231 -22.20 -51.95 -40.99
N LEU A 232 -21.08 -51.96 -40.25
CA LEU A 232 -20.03 -52.95 -40.44
C LEU A 232 -20.53 -54.37 -40.10
N GLU A 233 -21.30 -54.54 -39.03
CA GLU A 233 -21.90 -55.83 -38.69
C GLU A 233 -22.80 -56.33 -39.82
N SER A 234 -23.65 -55.47 -40.39
CA SER A 234 -24.49 -55.80 -41.55
C SER A 234 -23.68 -56.24 -42.77
N LEU A 235 -22.59 -55.53 -43.11
CA LEU A 235 -21.68 -55.93 -44.19
C LEU A 235 -21.00 -57.28 -43.91
N THR A 236 -20.63 -57.53 -42.66
CA THR A 236 -19.97 -58.79 -42.25
C THR A 236 -20.96 -59.96 -42.34
N GLN A 237 -22.19 -59.76 -41.87
CA GLN A 237 -23.28 -60.74 -42.02
C GLN A 237 -23.60 -61.01 -43.50
N HIS A 238 -23.60 -59.98 -44.35
CA HIS A 238 -23.81 -60.15 -45.80
C HIS A 238 -22.65 -60.96 -46.43
N PHE A 239 -21.40 -60.67 -46.06
CA PHE A 239 -20.25 -61.45 -46.50
C PHE A 239 -20.33 -62.92 -46.07
N ASP A 240 -20.69 -63.19 -44.81
CA ASP A 240 -20.83 -64.55 -44.29
C ASP A 240 -21.93 -65.32 -45.02
N ARG A 241 -23.08 -64.66 -45.30
CA ARG A 241 -24.17 -65.24 -46.10
C ARG A 241 -23.76 -65.49 -47.55
N CYS A 242 -23.02 -64.57 -48.19
CA CYS A 242 -22.44 -64.77 -49.53
C CYS A 242 -21.45 -65.94 -49.56
N SER A 243 -20.60 -66.05 -48.53
CA SER A 243 -19.62 -67.14 -48.37
C SER A 243 -20.30 -68.50 -48.19
N GLN A 244 -21.34 -68.56 -47.35
CA GLN A 244 -22.13 -69.76 -47.13
C GLN A 244 -22.88 -70.18 -48.41
N ALA A 245 -23.56 -69.25 -49.08
CA ALA A 245 -24.26 -69.53 -50.32
C ALA A 245 -23.31 -69.98 -51.45
N LEU A 246 -22.10 -69.43 -51.51
CA LEU A 246 -21.07 -69.86 -52.47
C LEU A 246 -20.62 -71.30 -52.18
N ARG A 247 -20.33 -71.64 -50.92
CA ARG A 247 -19.97 -73.01 -50.50
C ARG A 247 -21.09 -74.01 -50.79
N ASP A 248 -22.33 -73.64 -50.52
CA ASP A 248 -23.50 -74.48 -50.80
C ASP A 248 -23.71 -74.69 -52.31
N SER A 249 -23.39 -73.68 -53.13
CA SER A 249 -23.44 -73.79 -54.60
C SER A 249 -22.32 -74.66 -55.17
N GLU A 250 -21.12 -74.62 -54.57
CA GLU A 250 -19.97 -75.45 -54.95
C GLU A 250 -20.18 -76.92 -54.54
N ALA A 251 -20.74 -77.17 -53.35
CA ALA A 251 -21.06 -78.51 -52.84
C ALA A 251 -22.09 -79.24 -53.71
N VAL A 252 -23.08 -78.53 -54.24
CA VAL A 252 -24.07 -79.09 -55.21
C VAL A 252 -23.42 -79.47 -56.53
N ASN A 253 -22.35 -78.79 -56.94
CA ASN A 253 -21.62 -79.08 -58.19
C ASN A 253 -20.55 -80.17 -58.05
N THR A 254 -20.09 -80.48 -56.82
CA THR A 254 -19.05 -81.51 -56.57
C THR A 254 -19.61 -82.86 -56.12
N HIS A 255 -20.82 -82.92 -55.55
CA HIS A 255 -21.38 -84.15 -54.99
C HIS A 255 -22.34 -84.88 -55.94
N ASN A 256 -21.77 -85.55 -56.94
CA ASN A 256 -22.41 -86.67 -57.64
C ASN A 256 -22.01 -88.03 -57.05
N GLN A 257 -21.50 -88.08 -55.81
CA GLN A 257 -21.25 -89.34 -55.10
C GLN A 257 -21.25 -89.18 -53.57
N GLU A 258 -22.28 -89.81 -52.97
CA GLU A 258 -22.35 -90.39 -51.63
C GLU A 258 -22.25 -89.50 -50.37
N SER A 259 -23.41 -89.49 -49.69
CA SER A 259 -23.63 -89.77 -48.27
C SER A 259 -23.67 -88.60 -47.27
N GLY A 260 -24.89 -88.34 -46.80
CA GLY A 260 -25.17 -88.32 -45.36
C GLY A 260 -25.22 -86.96 -44.68
N MET A 261 -26.43 -86.58 -44.25
CA MET A 261 -26.79 -85.39 -43.47
C MET A 261 -26.84 -84.07 -44.26
N THR A 262 -27.84 -83.98 -45.15
CA THR A 262 -28.46 -82.70 -45.52
C THR A 262 -29.22 -82.16 -44.31
N ASP A 263 -28.63 -81.24 -43.54
CA ASP A 263 -29.45 -80.19 -42.89
C ASP A 263 -29.72 -79.14 -43.97
N GLY A 264 -30.54 -79.55 -44.94
CA GLY A 264 -30.72 -78.87 -46.20
C GLY A 264 -31.87 -77.88 -46.07
N MET A 265 -31.54 -76.59 -46.07
CA MET A 265 -32.50 -75.53 -46.38
C MET A 265 -33.43 -76.01 -47.49
N SER A 266 -34.73 -75.83 -47.27
CA SER A 266 -35.75 -76.14 -48.27
C SER A 266 -35.39 -75.43 -49.58
N PRO A 267 -35.64 -76.03 -50.76
CA PRO A 267 -35.45 -75.35 -52.04
C PRO A 267 -36.17 -73.99 -52.11
N GLU A 268 -37.25 -73.81 -51.34
CA GLU A 268 -37.95 -72.53 -51.17
C GLU A 268 -37.13 -71.52 -50.34
N GLU A 269 -36.51 -71.96 -49.25
CA GLU A 269 -35.62 -71.14 -48.40
C GLU A 269 -34.35 -70.72 -49.15
N LYS A 270 -33.80 -71.57 -50.02
CA LYS A 270 -32.67 -71.20 -50.89
C LYS A 270 -33.04 -70.10 -51.88
N VAL A 271 -34.23 -70.16 -52.48
CA VAL A 271 -34.72 -69.13 -53.40
C VAL A 271 -34.96 -67.81 -52.67
N GLU A 272 -35.48 -67.83 -51.44
CA GLU A 272 -35.58 -66.62 -50.62
C GLU A 272 -34.21 -66.06 -50.21
N MET A 273 -33.26 -66.90 -49.83
CA MET A 273 -31.88 -66.49 -49.53
C MET A 273 -31.22 -65.79 -50.73
N TYR A 274 -31.35 -66.34 -51.94
CA TYR A 274 -30.80 -65.70 -53.15
C TYR A 274 -31.47 -64.36 -53.47
N LYS A 275 -32.78 -64.20 -53.18
CA LYS A 275 -33.46 -62.91 -53.34
C LYS A 275 -32.94 -61.87 -52.34
N VAL A 276 -32.71 -62.27 -51.08
CA VAL A 276 -32.14 -61.40 -50.05
C VAL A 276 -30.71 -61.00 -50.43
N LEU A 277 -29.86 -61.95 -50.84
CA LEU A 277 -28.49 -61.67 -51.29
C LEU A 277 -28.44 -60.73 -52.50
N ALA A 278 -29.32 -60.93 -53.48
CA ALA A 278 -29.39 -60.06 -54.66
C ALA A 278 -29.84 -58.63 -54.33
N ARG A 279 -30.69 -58.46 -53.30
CA ARG A 279 -31.10 -57.14 -52.82
C ARG A 279 -29.97 -56.49 -52.03
N ASP A 280 -29.45 -57.18 -51.03
CA ASP A 280 -28.40 -56.66 -50.16
C ASP A 280 -27.13 -56.30 -50.97
N ALA A 281 -26.79 -57.10 -52.00
CA ALA A 281 -25.66 -56.81 -52.89
C ALA A 281 -25.79 -55.49 -53.67
N ARG A 282 -27.00 -54.95 -53.87
CA ARG A 282 -27.22 -53.62 -54.47
C ARG A 282 -27.03 -52.49 -53.46
N GLU A 283 -27.22 -52.77 -52.19
CA GLU A 283 -27.16 -51.80 -51.09
C GLU A 283 -25.75 -51.71 -50.48
N VAL A 284 -24.85 -52.68 -50.76
CA VAL A 284 -23.47 -52.70 -50.23
C VAL A 284 -22.71 -51.41 -50.49
N ASP A 285 -22.78 -50.87 -51.71
CA ASP A 285 -22.06 -49.63 -52.06
C ASP A 285 -22.64 -48.40 -51.33
N ASP A 286 -23.96 -48.36 -51.13
CA ASP A 286 -24.65 -47.29 -50.39
C ASP A 286 -24.26 -47.34 -48.90
N VAL A 287 -24.21 -48.53 -48.30
CA VAL A 287 -23.74 -48.73 -46.91
C VAL A 287 -22.28 -48.30 -46.75
N VAL A 288 -21.42 -48.60 -47.73
CA VAL A 288 -20.02 -48.14 -47.71
C VAL A 288 -19.92 -46.63 -47.89
N ALA A 289 -20.81 -46.00 -48.67
CA ALA A 289 -20.88 -44.55 -48.78
C ALA A 289 -21.31 -43.89 -47.47
N GLU A 290 -22.33 -44.44 -46.79
CA GLU A 290 -22.78 -43.97 -45.47
C GLU A 290 -21.66 -44.08 -44.42
N LEU A 291 -20.93 -45.20 -44.38
CA LEU A 291 -19.76 -45.37 -43.51
C LEU A 291 -18.70 -44.27 -43.71
N LYS A 292 -18.50 -43.81 -44.95
CA LYS A 292 -17.56 -42.72 -45.26
C LYS A 292 -18.08 -41.36 -44.81
N GLU A 293 -19.38 -41.08 -45.02
CA GLU A 293 -20.01 -39.82 -44.61
C GLU A 293 -19.99 -39.66 -43.07
N ARG A 294 -20.28 -40.74 -42.35
CA ARG A 294 -20.18 -40.75 -40.89
C ARG A 294 -18.76 -40.53 -40.42
N LEU A 295 -17.78 -41.19 -41.05
CA LEU A 295 -16.38 -40.97 -40.73
C LEU A 295 -15.96 -39.50 -40.97
N ASP A 296 -16.37 -38.90 -42.09
CA ASP A 296 -16.09 -37.48 -42.38
C ASP A 296 -16.67 -36.55 -41.30
N THR A 297 -17.90 -36.83 -40.87
CA THR A 297 -18.54 -36.12 -39.75
C THR A 297 -17.73 -36.26 -38.46
N MET A 298 -17.26 -37.46 -38.14
CA MET A 298 -16.40 -37.70 -36.96
C MET A 298 -15.05 -36.98 -37.07
N GLU A 299 -14.44 -36.90 -38.25
CA GLU A 299 -13.18 -36.18 -38.48
C GLU A 299 -13.35 -34.67 -38.34
N ASN A 300 -14.49 -34.12 -38.79
CA ASN A 300 -14.85 -32.72 -38.60
C ASN A 300 -15.01 -32.38 -37.10
N ILE A 301 -15.72 -33.23 -36.35
CA ILE A 301 -15.85 -33.07 -34.89
C ILE A 301 -14.48 -33.16 -34.20
N SER A 302 -13.66 -34.15 -34.55
CA SER A 302 -12.32 -34.31 -33.98
C SER A 302 -11.42 -33.10 -34.23
N THR A 303 -11.52 -32.48 -35.41
CA THR A 303 -10.77 -31.25 -35.74
C THR A 303 -11.19 -30.09 -34.84
N TYR A 304 -12.48 -29.95 -34.58
CA TYR A 304 -12.99 -28.93 -33.68
C TYR A 304 -12.54 -29.16 -32.23
N VAL A 305 -12.60 -30.40 -31.74
CA VAL A 305 -12.10 -30.77 -30.40
C VAL A 305 -10.60 -30.44 -30.27
N GLY A 306 -9.80 -30.76 -31.28
CA GLY A 306 -8.37 -30.42 -31.29
C GLY A 306 -8.10 -28.91 -31.17
N LYS A 307 -8.82 -28.08 -31.95
CA LYS A 307 -8.71 -26.62 -31.87
C LYS A 307 -9.10 -26.08 -30.49
N HIS A 308 -10.11 -26.66 -29.84
CA HIS A 308 -10.51 -26.27 -28.51
C HIS A 308 -9.42 -26.58 -27.47
N ILE A 309 -8.79 -27.75 -27.55
CA ILE A 309 -7.65 -28.12 -26.69
C ILE A 309 -6.46 -27.19 -26.88
N GLU A 310 -6.11 -26.83 -28.12
CA GLU A 310 -5.05 -25.86 -28.39
C GLU A 310 -5.31 -24.49 -27.75
N LYS A 311 -6.57 -24.01 -27.80
CA LYS A 311 -6.96 -22.78 -27.10
C LYS A 311 -6.78 -22.88 -25.58
N LEU A 312 -7.16 -24.01 -24.98
CA LEU A 312 -6.98 -24.24 -23.54
C LEU A 312 -5.51 -24.32 -23.13
N HIS A 313 -4.65 -24.96 -23.94
CA HIS A 313 -3.20 -24.93 -23.73
C HIS A 313 -2.63 -23.52 -23.82
N GLY A 314 -3.05 -22.73 -24.81
CA GLY A 314 -2.68 -21.33 -24.92
C GLY A 314 -3.11 -20.49 -23.71
N LEU A 315 -4.30 -20.77 -23.15
CA LEU A 315 -4.75 -20.14 -21.91
C LEU A 315 -3.91 -20.56 -20.71
N SER A 316 -3.61 -21.86 -20.59
CA SER A 316 -2.75 -22.38 -19.52
C SER A 316 -1.35 -21.75 -19.56
N GLY A 317 -0.80 -21.52 -20.76
CA GLY A 317 0.46 -20.79 -20.95
C GLY A 317 0.36 -19.37 -20.41
N LYS A 318 -0.66 -18.60 -20.83
CA LYS A 318 -0.88 -17.23 -20.34
C LYS A 318 -1.11 -17.16 -18.82
N ALA A 319 -1.82 -18.14 -18.26
CA ALA A 319 -2.05 -18.23 -16.82
C ALA A 319 -0.74 -18.52 -16.07
N HIS A 320 0.13 -19.35 -16.63
CA HIS A 320 1.46 -19.60 -16.08
C HIS A 320 2.38 -18.37 -16.18
N ASP A 321 2.35 -17.65 -17.30
CA ASP A 321 3.11 -16.39 -17.45
C ASP A 321 2.67 -15.37 -16.39
N ASN A 322 1.36 -15.26 -16.12
CA ASN A 322 0.84 -14.44 -15.03
C ASN A 322 1.33 -14.91 -13.67
N PHE A 323 1.34 -16.21 -13.41
CA PHE A 323 1.88 -16.75 -12.16
C PHE A 323 3.35 -16.36 -11.96
N LEU A 324 4.19 -16.43 -13.00
CA LEU A 324 5.60 -16.01 -12.92
C LEU A 324 5.75 -14.52 -12.59
N LEU A 325 4.89 -13.65 -13.14
CA LEU A 325 4.87 -12.23 -12.78
C LEU A 325 4.54 -12.02 -11.29
N PHE A 326 3.63 -12.83 -10.74
CA PHE A 326 3.32 -12.78 -9.30
C PHE A 326 4.49 -13.31 -8.44
N GLU A 327 5.24 -14.32 -8.89
CA GLU A 327 6.45 -14.77 -8.18
C GLU A 327 7.54 -13.69 -8.17
N GLU A 328 7.74 -12.99 -9.29
CA GLU A 328 8.67 -11.85 -9.36
C GLU A 328 8.24 -10.73 -8.40
N PHE A 329 6.96 -10.36 -8.44
CA PHE A 329 6.38 -9.39 -7.49
C PHE A 329 6.55 -9.81 -6.02
N GLN A 330 6.37 -11.10 -5.71
CA GLN A 330 6.57 -11.62 -4.35
C GLN A 330 8.03 -11.42 -3.88
N GLY A 331 9.00 -11.49 -4.79
CA GLY A 331 10.39 -11.14 -4.50
C GLY A 331 10.57 -9.67 -4.10
N ASN A 332 9.87 -8.76 -4.78
CA ASN A 332 9.92 -7.31 -4.52
C ASN A 332 9.14 -6.92 -3.24
N LEU A 333 8.06 -7.62 -2.91
CA LEU A 333 7.20 -7.32 -1.77
C LEU A 333 7.96 -7.27 -0.44
N GLY A 334 8.96 -8.15 -0.26
CA GLY A 334 9.83 -8.11 0.92
C GLY A 334 10.61 -6.80 1.05
N GLY A 335 11.04 -6.22 -0.07
CA GLY A 335 11.69 -4.92 -0.13
C GLY A 335 10.75 -3.79 0.28
N TYR A 336 9.55 -3.72 -0.29
CA TYR A 336 8.55 -2.70 0.05
C TYR A 336 8.15 -2.72 1.54
N VAL A 337 7.93 -3.93 2.09
CA VAL A 337 7.67 -4.12 3.52
C VAL A 337 8.89 -3.71 4.37
N GLY A 338 10.09 -4.06 3.93
CA GLY A 338 11.34 -3.67 4.58
C GLY A 338 11.49 -2.16 4.69
N THR A 339 11.34 -1.44 3.58
CA THR A 339 11.41 0.03 3.52
C THR A 339 10.37 0.68 4.42
N THR A 340 9.13 0.16 4.45
CA THR A 340 8.08 0.69 5.33
C THR A 340 8.44 0.51 6.82
N ARG A 341 8.97 -0.65 7.19
CA ARG A 341 9.39 -0.92 8.58
C ARG A 341 10.59 -0.07 9.01
N GLU A 342 11.55 0.12 8.11
CA GLU A 342 12.68 1.01 8.34
C GLU A 342 12.20 2.45 8.53
N PHE A 343 11.27 2.91 7.68
CA PHE A 343 10.61 4.20 7.82
C PHE A 343 9.93 4.35 9.19
N GLU A 344 9.08 3.42 9.61
CA GLU A 344 8.40 3.47 10.93
C GLU A 344 9.41 3.58 12.08
N THR A 345 10.49 2.80 12.01
CA THR A 345 11.53 2.80 13.05
C THR A 345 12.29 4.13 13.10
N GLN A 346 12.59 4.72 11.93
CA GLN A 346 13.29 5.99 11.83
C GLN A 346 12.40 7.16 12.29
N GLN A 347 11.13 7.18 11.87
CA GLN A 347 10.19 8.25 12.21
C GLN A 347 10.00 8.38 13.72
N ASP A 348 9.90 7.26 14.44
CA ASP A 348 9.79 7.26 15.90
C ASP A 348 10.98 7.97 16.57
N GLY A 349 12.18 7.81 16.00
CA GLY A 349 13.38 8.50 16.45
C GLY A 349 13.39 9.99 16.10
N TYR A 350 13.01 10.33 14.86
CA TYR A 350 12.97 11.72 14.41
C TYR A 350 11.92 12.55 15.16
N PHE A 351 10.73 11.99 15.42
CA PHE A 351 9.69 12.68 16.18
C PHE A 351 10.12 12.98 17.61
N ARG A 352 10.75 12.02 18.30
CA ARG A 352 11.30 12.27 19.65
C ARG A 352 12.37 13.36 19.62
N ALA A 353 13.28 13.32 18.64
CA ALA A 353 14.31 14.34 18.51
C ALA A 353 13.71 15.74 18.26
N MET A 354 12.70 15.85 17.39
CA MET A 354 12.03 17.13 17.15
C MET A 354 11.20 17.62 18.34
N GLU A 355 10.52 16.72 19.07
CA GLU A 355 9.80 17.07 20.30
C GLU A 355 10.73 17.62 21.37
N GLU A 356 11.89 16.99 21.59
CA GLU A 356 12.92 17.50 22.51
C GLU A 356 13.38 18.90 22.12
N ARG A 357 13.65 19.15 20.83
CA ARG A 357 14.12 20.46 20.37
C ARG A 357 13.03 21.52 20.39
N LEU A 358 11.78 21.12 20.14
CA LEU A 358 10.62 22.00 20.29
C LEU A 358 10.46 22.44 21.75
N ASP A 359 10.62 21.51 22.70
CA ASP A 359 10.61 21.82 24.13
C ASP A 359 11.78 22.74 24.53
N GLU A 360 13.00 22.47 24.04
CA GLU A 360 14.15 23.37 24.20
C GLU A 360 13.82 24.80 23.72
N LEU A 361 13.13 24.94 22.59
CA LEU A 361 12.77 26.25 22.03
C LEU A 361 11.72 26.98 22.89
N TRP A 362 10.72 26.27 23.41
CA TRP A 362 9.74 26.83 24.34
C TRP A 362 10.39 27.28 25.66
N GLN A 363 11.24 26.44 26.25
CA GLN A 363 11.98 26.76 27.46
C GLN A 363 12.87 27.99 27.27
N LEU A 364 13.48 28.14 26.09
CA LEU A 364 14.30 29.30 25.75
C LEU A 364 13.46 30.58 25.66
N GLY A 365 12.26 30.50 25.08
CA GLY A 365 11.29 31.60 25.09
C GLY A 365 10.90 32.01 26.51
N ASP A 366 10.52 31.05 27.36
CA ASP A 366 10.15 31.28 28.76
C ASP A 366 11.33 31.90 29.56
N PHE A 367 12.55 31.43 29.31
CA PHE A 367 13.75 31.97 29.94
C PHE A 367 13.95 33.46 29.60
N TYR A 368 13.85 33.83 28.32
CA TYR A 368 14.07 35.22 27.91
C TYR A 368 12.92 36.16 28.32
N GLU A 369 11.68 35.66 28.38
CA GLU A 369 10.57 36.39 29.01
C GLU A 369 10.82 36.61 30.51
N GLY A 370 11.28 35.57 31.20
CA GLY A 370 11.68 35.62 32.61
C GLY A 370 12.84 36.59 32.86
N PHE A 371 13.83 36.63 31.97
CA PHE A 371 14.95 37.57 32.00
C PHE A 371 14.48 39.02 31.95
N MET A 372 13.54 39.36 31.06
CA MET A 372 12.93 40.70 31.03
C MET A 372 12.23 41.04 32.35
N GLY A 373 11.51 40.07 32.93
CA GLY A 373 10.88 40.19 34.24
C GLY A 373 11.88 40.49 35.36
N ALA A 374 12.96 39.72 35.39
CA ALA A 374 14.04 39.86 36.37
C ALA A 374 14.77 41.21 36.25
N TYR A 375 15.01 41.69 35.02
CA TYR A 375 15.60 43.01 34.80
C TYR A 375 14.73 44.13 35.37
N ASP A 376 13.41 44.12 35.10
CA ASP A 376 12.50 45.12 35.66
C ASP A 376 12.46 45.06 37.20
N ALA A 377 12.45 43.85 37.77
CA ALA A 377 12.51 43.66 39.22
C ALA A 377 13.82 44.21 39.82
N MET A 378 14.95 44.02 39.15
CA MET A 378 16.24 44.57 39.55
C MET A 378 16.22 46.11 39.58
N VAL A 379 15.67 46.77 38.54
CA VAL A 379 15.54 48.23 38.50
C VAL A 379 14.69 48.74 39.67
N ILE A 380 13.57 48.06 39.97
CA ILE A 380 12.70 48.41 41.10
C ILE A 380 13.42 48.24 42.44
N GLU A 381 14.17 47.15 42.61
CA GLU A 381 14.92 46.88 43.84
C GLU A 381 16.02 47.93 44.09
N VAL A 382 16.73 48.37 43.04
CA VAL A 382 17.70 49.49 43.16
C VAL A 382 16.99 50.77 43.61
N GLY A 383 15.82 51.08 43.04
CA GLY A 383 15.00 52.22 43.47
C GLY A 383 14.58 52.14 44.93
N ARG A 384 14.14 50.94 45.38
CA ARG A 384 13.79 50.68 46.78
C ARG A 384 14.98 50.89 47.72
N ARG A 385 16.15 50.35 47.39
CA ARG A 385 17.39 50.52 48.19
C ARG A 385 17.80 51.99 48.29
N LYS A 386 17.70 52.76 47.21
CA LYS A 386 17.91 54.21 47.24
C LYS A 386 16.93 54.91 48.18
N GLY A 387 15.65 54.53 48.15
CA GLY A 387 14.63 55.07 49.05
C GLY A 387 14.96 54.81 50.53
N VAL A 388 15.38 53.59 50.85
CA VAL A 388 15.83 53.23 52.22
C VAL A 388 17.07 54.04 52.61
N ALA A 389 18.07 54.14 51.75
CA ALA A 389 19.28 54.93 52.02
C ALA A 389 18.96 56.41 52.26
N ALA A 390 18.08 57.01 51.45
CA ALA A 390 17.61 58.38 51.65
C ALA A 390 16.82 58.54 52.96
N GLY A 391 16.02 57.53 53.34
CA GLY A 391 15.33 57.49 54.62
C GLY A 391 16.30 57.47 55.82
N MET A 392 17.34 56.63 55.75
CA MET A 392 18.40 56.60 56.77
C MET A 392 19.13 57.95 56.86
N ASP A 393 19.48 58.54 55.71
CA ASP A 393 20.14 59.86 55.67
C ASP A 393 19.26 60.97 56.26
N ASN A 394 17.95 60.94 56.04
CA ASN A 394 17.03 61.91 56.63
C ASN A 394 16.94 61.75 58.15
N ILE A 395 16.88 60.51 58.66
CA ILE A 395 16.89 60.25 60.11
C ILE A 395 18.19 60.76 60.73
N VAL A 396 19.35 60.49 60.10
CA VAL A 396 20.65 60.99 60.57
C VAL A 396 20.70 62.51 60.56
N LYS A 397 20.21 63.17 59.50
CA LYS A 397 20.13 64.64 59.42
C LYS A 397 19.24 65.21 60.52
N ASP A 398 18.07 64.64 60.76
CA ASP A 398 17.14 65.09 61.80
C ASP A 398 17.73 64.86 63.21
N ALA A 399 18.39 63.73 63.44
CA ALA A 399 19.09 63.44 64.69
C ALA A 399 20.24 64.44 64.93
N MET A 400 21.09 64.67 63.93
CA MET A 400 22.17 65.65 64.00
C MET A 400 21.63 67.07 64.24
N LYS A 401 20.51 67.44 63.60
CA LYS A 401 19.84 68.74 63.85
C LYS A 401 19.32 68.87 65.28
N LYS A 402 18.71 67.82 65.83
CA LYS A 402 18.26 67.79 67.24
C LYS A 402 19.44 67.88 68.22
N LEU A 403 20.52 67.14 67.96
CA LEU A 403 21.74 67.16 68.77
C LEU A 403 22.41 68.53 68.74
N GLN A 404 22.46 69.17 67.57
CA GLN A 404 22.96 70.54 67.41
C GLN A 404 22.12 71.55 68.20
N GLY A 405 20.79 71.41 68.19
CA GLY A 405 19.91 72.26 69.00
C GLY A 405 20.14 72.11 70.51
N LEU A 406 20.39 70.89 71.01
CA LEU A 406 20.74 70.66 72.41
C LEU A 406 22.12 71.24 72.77
N TYR A 407 23.09 71.12 71.84
CA TYR A 407 24.41 71.73 72.00
C TYR A 407 24.31 73.25 72.13
N GLU A 408 23.53 73.90 71.26
CA GLU A 408 23.33 75.36 71.28
C GLU A 408 22.61 75.83 72.54
N ALA A 409 21.61 75.05 73.01
CA ALA A 409 20.92 75.33 74.27
C ALA A 409 21.84 75.20 75.50
N ASP A 410 22.62 74.10 75.60
CA ASP A 410 23.58 73.91 76.70
C ASP A 410 24.68 74.98 76.65
N LEU A 411 25.15 75.37 75.46
CA LEU A 411 26.11 76.46 75.31
C LEU A 411 25.55 77.77 75.87
N ALA A 412 24.31 78.13 75.49
CA ALA A 412 23.66 79.35 75.94
C ALA A 412 23.43 79.36 77.47
N GLU A 413 22.99 78.25 78.05
CA GLU A 413 22.81 78.12 79.51
C GLU A 413 24.14 78.21 80.26
N ARG A 414 25.21 77.59 79.74
CA ARG A 414 26.56 77.71 80.33
C ARG A 414 27.13 79.11 80.22
N GLU A 415 26.94 79.78 79.09
CA GLU A 415 27.33 81.18 78.90
C GLU A 415 26.57 82.10 79.86
N GLY A 416 25.25 81.90 79.99
CA GLY A 416 24.42 82.63 80.95
C GLY A 416 24.84 82.38 82.41
N PHE A 417 25.06 81.12 82.79
CA PHE A 417 25.57 80.77 84.11
C PHE A 417 26.92 81.43 84.41
N LYS A 418 27.83 81.43 83.42
CA LYS A 418 29.14 82.06 83.55
C LYS A 418 29.03 83.57 83.69
N GLU A 419 28.14 84.22 82.95
CA GLU A 419 27.88 85.66 83.06
C GLU A 419 27.30 86.03 84.43
N GLU A 420 26.38 85.23 84.97
CA GLU A 420 25.71 85.51 86.25
C GLU A 420 26.56 85.17 87.50
N GLN A 421 27.26 84.03 87.48
CA GLN A 421 27.92 83.47 88.68
C GLN A 421 29.45 83.46 88.58
N GLY A 422 30.03 83.73 87.40
CA GLY A 422 31.46 83.58 87.14
C GLY A 422 32.36 84.43 88.06
N ASP A 423 31.96 85.66 88.36
CA ASP A 423 32.72 86.57 89.23
C ASP A 423 32.81 86.11 90.69
N HIS A 424 31.90 85.22 91.11
CA HIS A 424 31.80 84.70 92.46
C HIS A 424 32.40 83.31 92.62
N LEU A 425 32.85 82.67 91.53
CA LEU A 425 33.42 81.33 91.53
C LEU A 425 34.93 81.38 91.30
N PRO A 426 35.76 80.84 92.21
CA PRO A 426 37.19 80.75 91.98
C PRO A 426 37.48 79.76 90.85
N MET A 427 38.43 80.11 89.99
CA MET A 427 38.69 79.44 88.71
C MET A 427 39.10 77.96 88.84
N ASP A 428 39.53 77.54 90.02
CA ASP A 428 40.05 76.20 90.35
C ASP A 428 39.01 75.25 90.97
N ILE A 429 37.78 75.71 91.24
CA ILE A 429 36.74 74.86 91.85
C ILE A 429 36.31 73.72 90.94
N TRP A 430 36.22 73.97 89.63
CA TRP A 430 35.95 72.96 88.61
C TRP A 430 36.42 73.44 87.21
N PRO A 431 37.41 72.79 86.58
CA PRO A 431 37.91 73.17 85.26
C PRO A 431 36.83 73.16 84.15
N GLY A 432 35.80 72.33 84.30
CA GLY A 432 34.75 72.14 83.29
C GLY A 432 33.80 73.33 83.12
N ILE A 433 33.88 74.37 83.97
CA ILE A 433 33.12 75.62 83.81
C ILE A 433 33.47 76.32 82.49
N MET A 434 34.68 76.10 81.96
CA MET A 434 35.15 76.71 80.71
C MET A 434 35.10 75.76 79.52
N ASP A 435 34.68 74.51 79.72
CA ASP A 435 34.62 73.52 78.66
C ASP A 435 33.43 73.76 77.74
N MET A 436 33.65 73.57 76.45
CA MET A 436 32.55 73.53 75.47
C MET A 436 31.62 72.35 75.75
N PRO A 437 30.33 72.45 75.38
CA PRO A 437 29.41 71.31 75.42
C PRO A 437 29.91 70.11 74.62
N ILE A 438 29.41 68.93 74.97
CA ILE A 438 29.75 67.66 74.30
C ILE A 438 29.20 67.66 72.87
N ARG A 439 30.01 67.22 71.90
CA ARG A 439 29.60 67.04 70.50
C ARG A 439 29.40 65.57 70.15
N TYR A 440 28.37 65.30 69.38
CA TYR A 440 28.08 63.98 68.83
C TYR A 440 28.27 63.98 67.30
N SER A 441 28.76 62.87 66.75
CA SER A 441 28.95 62.67 65.30
C SER A 441 28.45 61.29 64.88
N ILE A 442 27.67 61.23 63.79
CA ILE A 442 27.19 60.00 63.18
C ILE A 442 27.82 59.89 61.78
N VAL A 443 28.53 58.79 61.49
CA VAL A 443 29.24 58.57 60.21
C VAL A 443 28.77 57.24 59.60
N LYS A 444 28.66 57.19 58.27
CA LYS A 444 28.35 55.95 57.54
C LYS A 444 29.51 54.97 57.67
N ASP A 445 29.21 53.69 57.84
CA ASP A 445 30.21 52.63 57.83
C ASP A 445 30.81 52.48 56.42
N PRO A 446 32.11 52.73 56.22
CA PRO A 446 32.76 52.60 54.91
C PRO A 446 32.84 51.15 54.41
N GLN A 447 32.63 50.15 55.27
CA GLN A 447 32.56 48.74 54.87
C GLN A 447 31.12 48.27 54.55
N GLY A 448 30.12 49.14 54.79
CA GLY A 448 28.72 48.84 54.63
C GLY A 448 28.18 49.05 53.21
N GLY A 449 28.38 48.06 52.33
CA GLY A 449 27.69 47.94 51.04
C GLY A 449 28.28 48.76 49.88
N SER A 450 28.07 48.28 48.65
CA SER A 450 28.51 48.96 47.42
C SER A 450 27.68 50.21 47.12
N GLU A 451 28.27 51.19 46.43
CA GLU A 451 27.52 52.35 45.93
C GLU A 451 26.37 51.91 45.02
N LEU A 452 25.18 52.48 45.24
CA LEU A 452 23.99 52.13 44.47
C LEU A 452 24.02 52.82 43.10
N PRO A 453 23.74 52.10 42.00
CA PRO A 453 23.70 52.68 40.65
C PRO A 453 22.75 53.87 40.56
N ASN A 454 23.16 54.94 39.86
CA ASN A 454 22.32 56.13 39.73
C ASN A 454 21.23 55.99 38.65
N ILE A 455 20.23 55.13 38.89
CA ILE A 455 19.08 54.98 37.98
C ILE A 455 18.19 56.23 37.89
N SER A 456 17.67 56.50 36.69
CA SER A 456 16.72 57.59 36.39
C SER A 456 15.32 57.31 36.96
N LYS A 457 14.55 58.37 37.28
CA LYS A 457 13.15 58.22 37.77
C LYS A 457 12.24 57.66 36.68
N GLU A 458 12.54 58.01 35.44
CA GLU A 458 11.85 57.57 34.23
C GLU A 458 12.08 56.07 33.98
N ALA A 459 13.27 55.54 34.24
CA ALA A 459 13.53 54.09 34.17
C ALA A 459 12.76 53.33 35.26
N LEU A 460 12.72 53.86 36.49
CA LEU A 460 11.98 53.26 37.59
C LEU A 460 10.46 53.24 37.33
N GLN A 461 9.89 54.34 36.83
CA GLN A 461 8.47 54.39 36.46
C GLN A 461 8.13 53.44 35.32
N ARG A 462 8.99 53.33 34.29
CA ARG A 462 8.80 52.37 33.20
C ARG A 462 8.83 50.93 33.70
N ALA A 463 9.78 50.58 34.58
CA ALA A 463 9.86 49.25 35.16
C ALA A 463 8.62 48.92 36.03
N LEU A 464 8.15 49.87 36.85
CA LEU A 464 6.92 49.73 37.63
C LEU A 464 5.67 49.56 36.74
N GLY A 465 5.57 50.36 35.67
CA GLY A 465 4.48 50.27 34.70
C GLY A 465 4.45 48.92 33.98
N ARG A 466 5.62 48.42 33.55
CA ARG A 466 5.73 47.09 32.95
C ARG A 466 5.39 45.96 33.93
N ARG A 467 5.81 46.07 35.19
CA ARG A 467 5.48 45.07 36.21
C ARG A 467 3.97 45.03 36.49
N ALA A 468 3.34 46.19 36.65
CA ALA A 468 1.90 46.29 36.83
C ALA A 468 1.10 45.76 35.63
N ALA A 469 1.59 45.99 34.40
CA ALA A 469 0.97 45.44 33.20
C ALA A 469 1.07 43.91 33.13
N ARG A 470 2.17 43.30 33.61
CA ARG A 470 2.32 41.84 33.70
C ARG A 470 1.51 41.21 34.83
N GLU A 471 1.31 41.91 35.96
CA GLU A 471 0.52 41.43 37.10
C GLU A 471 -1.01 41.59 36.90
N GLY A 472 -1.42 42.40 35.92
CA GLY A 472 -2.83 42.67 35.59
C GLY A 472 -3.38 41.94 34.35
N MET A 473 -2.53 41.22 33.62
CA MET A 473 -2.90 40.17 32.65
C MET A 473 -2.97 38.83 33.38
#